data_AF-A0A133SK41-F1
#
_entry.id   AF-A0A133SK41-F1
#
_cell.length_a   1.000
_cell.length_b   1.000
_cell.length_c   1.000
_cell.angle_alpha   90.00
_cell.angle_beta   90.00
_cell.angle_gamma   90.00
#
_symmetry.space_group_name_H-M   'P 1'
#
loop_
_entity.id
_entity.type
_entity.pdbx_description
1 polymer ?
#
loop_
_entity_poly.entity_id
_entity_poly.type
_entity_poly.pdbx_seq_one_letter_code
_entity_poly.pdbx_strand_id
1 'polypeptide(L)'
;MDKLQQRRFSRFLIYICLSLMMVVTAMALGGCADSYDKQVQMVRNGTMDLNPKVPVGPAFDQFFTNGKWESFEAEDKSQVVEFNGKCTWEDEPAKAKIQFILHNNKSFELGHVGINGVSLNRFASLAVVGKVLDSYQPKK
;
A
#
# COMPACT_ATOMS: atom_id res chain seq x y z
N MET A 1 -19.83 33.31 -44.09
CA MET A 1 -18.78 32.40 -43.58
C MET A 1 -18.60 31.27 -44.59
N ASP A 2 -17.45 31.17 -45.24
CA ASP A 2 -17.23 30.22 -46.33
C ASP A 2 -17.21 28.77 -45.86
N LYS A 3 -17.87 27.87 -46.61
CA LYS A 3 -17.95 26.44 -46.29
C LYS A 3 -16.56 25.79 -46.13
N LEU A 4 -15.53 26.35 -46.78
CA LEU A 4 -14.14 25.91 -46.65
C LEU A 4 -13.52 26.27 -45.29
N GLN A 5 -13.81 27.47 -44.76
CA GLN A 5 -13.39 27.91 -43.43
C GLN A 5 -14.04 27.05 -42.34
N GLN A 6 -15.33 26.74 -42.49
CA GLN A 6 -16.07 25.88 -41.56
C GLN A 6 -15.54 24.44 -41.53
N ARG A 7 -15.14 23.87 -42.68
CA ARG A 7 -14.52 22.54 -42.76
C ARG A 7 -13.12 22.50 -42.15
N ARG A 8 -12.32 23.56 -42.31
CA ARG A 8 -11.00 23.67 -41.67
C ARG A 8 -11.15 23.80 -40.15
N PHE A 9 -12.04 24.65 -39.67
CA PHE A 9 -12.32 24.83 -38.24
C PHE A 9 -12.88 23.55 -37.59
N SER A 10 -13.81 22.86 -38.27
CA SER A 10 -14.35 21.58 -37.81
C SER A 10 -13.27 20.49 -37.70
N ARG A 11 -12.34 20.40 -38.66
CA ARG A 11 -11.19 19.49 -38.56
C ARG A 11 -10.27 19.84 -37.40
N PHE A 12 -9.99 21.12 -37.18
CA PHE A 12 -9.22 21.57 -36.02
C PHE A 12 -9.88 21.18 -34.69
N LEU A 13 -11.19 21.37 -34.55
CA LEU A 13 -11.93 20.95 -33.36
C LEU A 13 -11.88 19.43 -33.15
N ILE A 14 -12.01 18.64 -34.22
CA ILE A 14 -11.90 17.18 -34.14
C ILE A 14 -10.51 16.75 -33.66
N TYR A 15 -9.43 17.36 -34.16
CA TYR A 15 -8.07 17.03 -33.72
C TYR A 15 -7.81 17.43 -32.26
N ILE A 16 -8.37 18.55 -31.81
CA ILE A 16 -8.30 18.98 -30.40
C ILE A 16 -9.05 18.00 -29.50
N CYS A 17 -10.23 17.52 -29.91
CA CYS A 17 -10.97 16.52 -29.14
C CYS A 17 -10.26 15.17 -29.07
N LEU A 18 -9.65 14.73 -30.18
CA LEU A 18 -8.90 13.47 -30.23
C LEU A 18 -7.62 13.52 -29.39
N SER A 19 -6.90 14.65 -29.39
CA SER A 19 -5.73 14.83 -28.53
C SER A 19 -6.12 14.89 -27.04
N LEU A 20 -7.23 15.57 -26.70
CA LEU A 20 -7.76 15.59 -25.33
C LEU A 20 -8.17 14.19 -24.84
N MET A 21 -8.85 13.39 -25.67
CA MET A 21 -9.21 12.02 -25.31
C MET A 21 -7.97 11.14 -25.07
N MET A 22 -6.92 11.29 -25.89
CA MET A 22 -5.68 10.52 -25.73
C MET A 22 -4.98 10.83 -24.39
N VAL A 23 -4.97 12.10 -23.97
CA VAL A 23 -4.43 12.54 -22.68
C VAL A 23 -5.23 11.96 -21.51
N VAL A 24 -6.57 11.94 -21.60
CA VAL A 24 -7.44 11.36 -20.58
C VAL A 24 -7.22 9.85 -20.45
N THR A 25 -7.04 9.12 -21.57
CA THR A 25 -6.73 7.69 -21.52
C THR A 25 -5.35 7.38 -20.93
N ALA A 26 -4.35 8.23 -21.17
CA ALA A 26 -3.03 8.07 -20.56
C ALA A 26 -3.08 8.28 -19.03
N MET A 27 -3.91 9.22 -18.56
CA MET A 27 -4.14 9.44 -17.13
C MET A 27 -4.90 8.28 -16.46
N ALA A 28 -5.77 7.58 -17.19
CA ALA A 28 -6.51 6.43 -16.67
C ALA A 28 -5.66 5.15 -16.51
N LEU A 29 -4.51 5.08 -17.19
CA LEU A 29 -3.55 3.96 -17.06
C LEU A 29 -2.46 4.23 -16.01
N GLY A 30 -2.39 5.46 -15.49
CA GLY A 30 -1.65 5.79 -14.29
C GLY A 30 -2.38 5.30 -13.06
N GLY A 31 -2.44 3.98 -12.86
CA GLY A 31 -2.80 3.41 -11.56
C GLY A 31 -1.99 4.13 -10.48
N CYS A 32 -2.63 4.45 -9.36
CA CYS A 32 -1.98 5.12 -8.23
C CYS A 32 -0.79 4.25 -7.78
N ALA A 33 0.40 4.50 -8.33
CA ALA A 33 1.63 4.05 -7.76
C ALA A 33 1.75 4.86 -6.47
N ASP A 34 1.27 4.30 -5.36
CA ASP A 34 1.50 4.87 -4.04
C ASP A 34 3.01 5.03 -3.90
N SER A 35 3.48 6.26 -4.06
CA SER A 35 4.87 6.65 -3.85
C SER A 35 5.11 6.67 -2.35
N TYR A 36 5.28 5.49 -1.76
CA TYR A 36 5.62 5.35 -0.35
C TYR A 36 6.98 6.00 -0.05
N ASP A 37 7.13 6.55 1.16
CA ASP A 37 8.42 7.04 1.63
C ASP A 37 9.46 5.91 1.76
N LYS A 38 10.73 6.29 1.97
CA LYS A 38 11.84 5.33 2.00
C LYS A 38 11.73 4.32 3.15
N GLN A 39 11.25 4.74 4.31
CA GLN A 39 11.07 3.86 5.47
C GLN A 39 9.97 2.82 5.21
N VAL A 40 8.84 3.27 4.67
CA VAL A 40 7.75 2.37 4.28
C VAL A 40 8.20 1.40 3.20
N GLN A 41 8.92 1.86 2.17
CA GLN A 41 9.47 0.99 1.13
C GLN A 41 10.43 -0.06 1.70
N MET A 42 11.27 0.32 2.67
CA MET A 42 12.19 -0.61 3.34
C MET A 42 11.43 -1.76 4.01
N VAL A 43 10.37 -1.45 4.76
CA VAL A 43 9.54 -2.49 5.41
C VAL A 43 8.80 -3.32 4.38
N ARG A 44 8.13 -2.68 3.42
CA ARG A 44 7.33 -3.38 2.40
C ARG A 44 8.15 -4.34 1.54
N ASN A 45 9.38 -3.96 1.21
CA ASN A 45 10.28 -4.79 0.38
C ASN A 45 11.08 -5.81 1.21
N GLY A 46 11.11 -5.66 2.53
CA GLY A 46 11.83 -6.54 3.42
C GLY A 46 11.06 -7.81 3.78
N THR A 47 11.73 -8.66 4.54
CA THR A 47 11.20 -9.93 5.06
C THR A 47 11.39 -9.98 6.58
N MET A 48 10.74 -10.93 7.24
CA MET A 48 10.84 -11.11 8.69
C MET A 48 11.37 -12.51 9.00
N ASP A 49 12.01 -12.69 10.15
CA ASP A 49 12.48 -14.00 10.60
C ASP A 49 11.35 -15.03 10.73
N LEU A 50 10.11 -14.56 10.97
CA LEU A 50 8.90 -15.38 10.94
C LEU A 50 8.72 -16.12 9.60
N ASN A 51 9.01 -15.45 8.48
CA ASN A 51 8.98 -16.05 7.16
C ASN A 51 9.94 -15.30 6.21
N PRO A 52 11.21 -15.74 6.09
CA PRO A 52 12.26 -14.99 5.39
C PRO A 52 12.12 -15.00 3.87
N LYS A 53 11.14 -15.75 3.33
CA LYS A 53 10.90 -15.88 1.88
C LYS A 53 9.77 -14.99 1.38
N VAL A 54 9.00 -14.38 2.28
CA VAL A 54 7.78 -13.64 1.94
C VAL A 54 8.01 -12.15 2.18
N PRO A 55 7.90 -11.31 1.14
CA PRO A 55 7.99 -9.87 1.31
C PRO A 55 6.75 -9.33 2.05
N VAL A 56 6.97 -8.46 3.04
CA VAL A 56 5.91 -7.97 3.94
C VAL A 56 4.82 -7.23 3.17
N GLY A 57 5.20 -6.32 2.28
CA GLY A 57 4.26 -5.48 1.52
C GLY A 57 3.26 -6.30 0.71
N PRO A 58 3.70 -7.16 -0.23
CA PRO A 58 2.81 -8.02 -1.01
C PRO A 58 1.94 -8.96 -0.17
N ALA A 59 2.47 -9.50 0.94
CA ALA A 59 1.67 -10.31 1.86
C ALA A 59 0.54 -9.50 2.51
N PHE A 60 0.85 -8.29 2.96
CA PHE A 60 -0.12 -7.39 3.56
C PHE A 60 -1.16 -6.90 2.54
N ASP A 61 -0.74 -6.57 1.31
CA ASP A 61 -1.64 -6.16 0.23
C ASP A 61 -2.60 -7.28 -0.18
N GLN A 62 -2.17 -8.55 -0.10
CA GLN A 62 -3.02 -9.70 -0.38
C GLN A 62 -4.01 -9.98 0.76
N PHE A 63 -3.57 -9.84 2.01
CA PHE A 63 -4.37 -10.21 3.17
C PHE A 63 -5.37 -9.11 3.60
N PHE A 64 -4.93 -7.86 3.61
CA PHE A 64 -5.70 -6.73 4.09
C PHE A 64 -6.33 -5.95 2.94
N THR A 65 -7.49 -5.37 3.20
CA THR A 65 -8.13 -4.41 2.30
C THR A 65 -7.97 -2.99 2.81
N ASN A 66 -7.94 -2.01 1.90
CA ASN A 66 -7.78 -0.59 2.24
C ASN A 66 -6.55 -0.33 3.13
N GLY A 67 -5.44 -0.99 2.79
CA GLY A 67 -4.16 -0.84 3.47
C GLY A 67 -3.59 0.56 3.29
N LYS A 68 -3.10 1.14 4.38
CA LYS A 68 -2.42 2.44 4.41
C LYS A 68 -1.14 2.30 5.21
N TRP A 69 -0.09 2.94 4.72
CA TRP A 69 1.22 2.92 5.34
C TRP A 69 1.68 4.34 5.60
N GLU A 70 2.29 4.56 6.75
CA GLU A 70 2.92 5.82 7.12
C GLU A 70 4.19 5.54 7.92
N SER A 71 5.15 6.47 7.87
CA SER A 71 6.31 6.46 8.76
C SER A 71 6.32 7.70 9.65
N PHE A 72 6.82 7.53 10.87
CA PHE A 72 6.99 8.62 11.82
C PHE A 72 8.12 8.33 12.81
N GLU A 73 8.64 9.38 13.45
CA GLU A 73 9.53 9.26 14.61
C GLU A 73 8.67 9.26 15.88
N ALA A 74 8.80 8.23 16.70
CA ALA A 74 8.14 8.13 17.99
C ALA A 74 8.79 9.06 19.04
N GLU A 75 8.13 9.24 20.20
CA GLU A 75 8.62 10.12 21.27
C GLU A 75 10.00 9.71 21.80
N ASP A 76 10.29 8.41 21.79
CA ASP A 76 11.56 7.80 22.21
C ASP A 76 12.66 7.85 21.13
N LYS A 77 12.40 8.57 20.02
CA LYS A 77 13.29 8.67 18.84
C LYS A 77 13.38 7.41 17.97
N SER A 78 12.58 6.39 18.25
CA SER A 78 12.47 5.23 17.35
C SER A 78 11.82 5.63 16.03
N GLN A 79 12.38 5.18 14.91
CA GLN A 79 11.72 5.29 13.60
C GLN A 79 10.72 4.15 13.47
N VAL A 80 9.46 4.50 13.20
CA VAL A 80 8.35 3.55 13.14
C VAL A 80 7.69 3.62 11.77
N VAL A 81 7.35 2.46 11.23
CA VAL A 81 6.42 2.33 10.11
C VAL A 81 5.14 1.71 10.62
N GLU A 82 4.01 2.40 10.42
CA GLU A 82 2.69 1.92 10.80
C GLU A 82 1.89 1.55 9.55
N PHE A 83 1.26 0.38 9.63
CA PHE A 83 0.26 -0.10 8.72
C PHE A 83 -1.12 -0.08 9.37
N ASN A 84 -2.11 0.44 8.65
CA ASN A 84 -3.52 0.33 8.99
C ASN A 84 -4.28 -0.36 7.85
N GLY A 85 -5.04 -1.40 8.15
CA GLY A 85 -5.81 -2.16 7.16
C GLY A 85 -7.09 -2.76 7.72
N LYS A 86 -7.98 -3.19 6.83
CA LYS A 86 -9.19 -3.95 7.19
C LYS A 86 -8.98 -5.43 6.93
N CYS A 87 -9.48 -6.28 7.83
CA CYS A 87 -9.45 -7.73 7.72
C CYS A 87 -10.74 -8.34 8.31
N THR A 88 -10.85 -9.67 8.23
CA THR A 88 -11.85 -10.43 8.98
C THR A 88 -11.19 -11.05 10.21
N TRP A 89 -11.79 -10.89 11.37
CA TRP A 89 -11.37 -11.46 12.65
C TRP A 89 -12.57 -12.12 13.32
N GLU A 90 -12.47 -13.41 13.67
CA GLU A 90 -13.61 -14.17 14.24
C GLU A 90 -14.88 -14.06 13.39
N ASP A 91 -14.71 -14.18 12.06
CA ASP A 91 -15.77 -14.04 11.05
C ASP A 91 -16.45 -12.67 10.99
N GLU A 92 -15.94 -11.68 11.72
CA GLU A 92 -16.44 -10.31 11.75
C GLU A 92 -15.47 -9.29 11.11
N PRO A 93 -15.96 -8.20 10.51
CA PRO A 93 -15.10 -7.13 10.00
C PRO A 93 -14.28 -6.47 11.11
N ALA A 94 -12.97 -6.35 10.90
CA ALA A 94 -12.04 -5.76 11.85
C ALA A 94 -11.06 -4.79 11.20
N LYS A 95 -10.45 -3.95 12.04
CA LYS A 95 -9.36 -3.04 11.67
C LYS A 95 -8.08 -3.46 12.37
N ALA A 96 -7.04 -3.70 11.60
CA ALA A 96 -5.71 -3.99 12.09
C ALA A 96 -4.82 -2.74 12.05
N LYS A 97 -4.05 -2.55 13.11
CA LYS A 97 -2.93 -1.63 13.20
C LYS A 97 -1.68 -2.44 13.50
N ILE A 98 -0.64 -2.31 12.69
CA ILE A 98 0.62 -3.05 12.83
C ILE A 98 1.77 -2.07 12.69
N GLN A 99 2.66 -2.03 13.68
CA GLN A 99 3.84 -1.17 13.68
C GLN A 99 5.12 -1.99 13.58
N PHE A 100 6.06 -1.47 12.82
CA PHE A 100 7.40 -2.01 12.65
C PHE A 100 8.41 -0.98 13.17
N ILE A 101 9.35 -1.44 13.98
CA ILE A 101 10.42 -0.60 14.53
C ILE A 101 11.65 -0.76 13.65
N LEU A 102 12.18 0.33 13.13
CA LEU A 102 13.32 0.32 12.23
C LEU A 102 14.63 0.44 13.01
N HIS A 103 15.64 -0.26 12.54
CA HIS A 103 16.99 -0.22 13.09
C HIS A 103 17.97 0.45 12.13
N ASN A 104 19.07 0.99 12.66
CA ASN A 104 20.08 1.73 11.89
C ASN A 104 20.78 0.90 10.80
N ASN A 105 20.81 -0.43 10.95
CA ASN A 105 21.39 -1.38 10.00
C ASN A 105 20.43 -1.76 8.84
N LYS A 106 19.34 -1.02 8.65
CA LYS A 106 18.29 -1.31 7.64
C LYS A 106 17.59 -2.65 7.85
N SER A 107 17.56 -3.18 9.08
CA SER A 107 16.60 -4.20 9.49
C SER A 107 15.44 -3.57 10.27
N PHE A 108 14.38 -4.33 10.50
CA PHE A 108 13.24 -3.91 11.30
C PHE A 108 12.69 -5.11 12.08
N GLU A 109 11.94 -4.82 13.13
CA GLU A 109 11.25 -5.83 13.93
C GLU A 109 9.77 -5.48 14.12
N LEU A 110 8.99 -6.48 14.56
CA LEU A 110 7.59 -6.28 14.90
C LEU A 110 7.46 -5.52 16.22
N GLY A 111 6.90 -4.31 16.18
CA GLY A 111 6.56 -3.51 17.35
C GLY A 111 5.16 -3.85 17.86
N HIS A 112 4.22 -2.93 17.64
CA HIS A 112 2.83 -3.05 18.11
C HIS A 112 1.93 -3.77 17.11
N VAL A 113 0.97 -4.55 17.61
CA VAL A 113 -0.16 -5.05 16.82
C VAL A 113 -1.44 -4.82 17.62
N GLY A 114 -2.45 -4.26 16.96
CA GLY A 114 -3.76 -4.04 17.54
C GLY A 114 -4.88 -4.41 16.57
N ILE A 115 -5.96 -4.97 17.11
CA ILE A 115 -7.19 -5.30 16.38
C ILE A 115 -8.34 -4.54 17.03
N ASN A 116 -9.09 -3.77 16.24
CA ASN A 116 -10.20 -2.93 16.71
C ASN A 116 -9.81 -2.00 17.88
N GLY A 117 -8.55 -1.53 17.89
CA GLY A 117 -8.01 -0.68 18.94
C GLY A 117 -7.52 -1.41 20.20
N VAL A 118 -7.70 -2.73 20.28
CA VAL A 118 -7.19 -3.54 21.39
C VAL A 118 -5.77 -4.01 21.07
N SER A 119 -4.82 -3.65 21.92
CA SER A 119 -3.42 -4.11 21.80
C SER A 119 -3.34 -5.60 22.05
N LEU A 120 -2.65 -6.32 21.16
CA LEU A 120 -2.32 -7.72 21.35
C LEU A 120 -1.05 -7.89 22.19
N ASN A 121 -0.97 -9.00 22.92
CA ASN A 121 0.28 -9.43 23.55
C ASN A 121 1.26 -9.98 22.50
N ARG A 122 2.54 -10.12 22.87
CA ARG A 122 3.60 -10.53 21.95
C ARG A 122 3.29 -11.83 21.18
N PHE A 123 2.76 -12.85 21.85
CA PHE A 123 2.45 -14.14 21.22
C PHE A 123 1.32 -14.02 20.21
N ALA A 124 0.24 -13.32 20.57
CA ALA A 124 -0.87 -13.05 19.67
C ALA A 124 -0.44 -12.19 18.48
N SER A 125 0.38 -11.17 18.69
CA SER A 125 0.97 -10.34 17.62
C SER A 125 1.76 -11.19 16.62
N LEU A 126 2.63 -12.08 17.12
CA LEU A 126 3.41 -12.99 16.28
C LEU A 126 2.51 -13.96 15.51
N ALA A 127 1.48 -14.51 16.14
CA ALA A 127 0.54 -15.43 15.48
C ALA A 127 -0.24 -14.74 14.35
N VAL A 128 -0.70 -13.49 14.58
CA VAL A 128 -1.40 -12.71 13.56
C VAL A 128 -0.49 -12.43 12.36
N VAL A 129 0.70 -11.90 12.60
CA VAL A 129 1.63 -11.56 11.50
C VAL A 129 2.13 -12.81 10.80
N GLY A 130 2.41 -13.88 11.55
CA GLY A 130 2.75 -15.19 10.97
C GLY A 130 1.66 -15.69 10.03
N LYS A 131 0.39 -15.66 10.45
CA LYS A 131 -0.76 -16.03 9.60
C LYS A 131 -0.82 -15.18 8.33
N VAL A 132 -0.60 -13.87 8.41
CA VAL A 132 -0.56 -12.99 7.23
C VAL A 132 0.50 -13.46 6.25
N LEU A 133 1.74 -13.67 6.72
CA LEU A 133 2.86 -14.09 5.88
C LEU A 133 2.65 -15.50 5.30
N ASP A 134 2.14 -16.44 6.10
CA ASP A 134 1.93 -17.84 5.68
C ASP A 134 0.76 -17.99 4.71
N SER A 135 -0.21 -17.08 4.76
CA SER A 135 -1.35 -17.04 3.81
C SER A 135 -0.97 -16.48 2.44
N TYR A 136 0.20 -15.84 2.32
CA TYR A 136 0.64 -15.24 1.07
C TYR A 136 0.80 -16.29 -0.04
N GLN A 137 0.30 -15.97 -1.23
CA GLN A 137 0.41 -16.83 -2.41
C GLN A 137 1.02 -16.00 -3.53
N PRO A 138 2.27 -16.27 -3.94
CA PRO A 138 2.89 -15.51 -5.01
C PRO A 138 2.05 -15.65 -6.29
N LYS A 139 1.75 -14.52 -6.93
CA LYS A 139 1.06 -14.51 -8.23
C LYS A 139 1.92 -15.27 -9.24
N LYS A 140 1.30 -16.25 -9.91
CA LYS A 140 1.93 -17.05 -10.97
C LYS A 140 2.10 -16.25 -12.26
#